data_AF-A0A7W0WI44-F1
#
_entry.id   AF-A0A7W0WI44-F1
#
_cell.length_a   1.000
_cell.length_b   1.000
_cell.length_c   1.000
_cell.angle_alpha   90.00
_cell.angle_beta   90.00
_cell.angle_gamma   90.00
#
_symmetry.space_group_name_H-M   'P 1'
#
loop_
_entity.id
_entity.type
_entity.pdbx_description
1 polymer ?
#
loop_
_entity_poly.entity_id
_entity_poly.type
_entity_poly.pdbx_seq_one_letter_code
_entity_poly.pdbx_strand_id
1 'polypeptide(L)'
;QQAAASAGERGADLRLVAARDLQERLEATLEGEPPYDIYVRWKKKHDQPIGWEPDLNDGVRLNIRPFVTAELLRSKFTINWKKDRGKNPDGSERHNELHLTRAEKEEARKVAGDQPPAST
;
A
#
# COMPACT_ATOMS: atom_id res chain seq x y z
N GLN A 1 1.64 -26.78 5.13
CA GLN A 1 3.06 -26.79 4.72
C GLN A 1 3.96 -27.31 5.84
N GLN A 2 3.83 -26.85 7.09
CA GLN A 2 4.67 -27.30 8.22
C GLN A 2 4.65 -28.81 8.47
N ALA A 3 3.46 -29.44 8.54
CA ALA A 3 3.36 -30.89 8.77
C ALA A 3 4.06 -31.74 7.68
N ALA A 4 3.99 -31.33 6.41
CA ALA A 4 4.66 -32.01 5.30
C ALA A 4 6.20 -31.87 5.37
N ALA A 5 6.70 -30.71 5.79
CA ALA A 5 8.13 -30.50 6.05
C ALA A 5 8.61 -31.36 7.23
N SER A 6 7.86 -31.38 8.33
CA SER A 6 8.16 -32.23 9.49
C SER A 6 8.10 -33.73 9.17
N ALA A 7 7.29 -34.15 8.19
CA ALA A 7 7.21 -35.52 7.70
C ALA A 7 8.34 -35.89 6.70
N GLY A 8 9.25 -34.96 6.37
CA GLY A 8 10.36 -35.22 5.46
C GLY A 8 9.95 -35.43 4.00
N GLU A 9 8.75 -34.97 3.60
CA GLU A 9 8.29 -35.08 2.22
C GLU A 9 9.24 -34.33 1.27
N ARG A 10 9.61 -34.96 0.16
CA ARG A 10 10.56 -34.38 -0.80
C ARG A 10 10.07 -32.99 -1.28
N GLY A 11 10.93 -31.99 -1.10
CA GLY A 11 10.66 -30.60 -1.49
C GLY A 11 9.70 -29.83 -0.57
N ALA A 12 9.26 -30.41 0.55
CA ALA A 12 8.38 -29.72 1.50
C ALA A 12 9.06 -28.55 2.21
N ASP A 13 10.37 -28.63 2.47
CA ASP A 13 11.14 -27.52 3.05
C ASP A 13 11.15 -26.30 2.12
N LEU A 14 11.37 -26.51 0.81
CA LEU A 14 11.34 -25.44 -0.19
C LEU A 14 9.94 -24.81 -0.29
N ARG A 15 8.88 -25.62 -0.25
CA ARG A 15 7.49 -25.11 -0.22
C ARG A 15 7.19 -24.34 1.06
N LEU A 16 7.75 -24.76 2.20
CA LEU A 16 7.58 -24.08 3.47
C LEU A 16 8.28 -22.71 3.47
N VAL A 17 9.50 -22.64 2.94
CA VAL A 17 10.22 -21.35 2.78
C VAL A 17 9.43 -20.41 1.87
N ALA A 18 8.99 -20.88 0.70
CA ALA A 18 8.19 -20.07 -0.22
C ALA A 18 6.86 -19.59 0.39
N ALA A 19 6.21 -20.44 1.21
CA ALA A 19 4.98 -20.07 1.91
C ALA A 19 5.21 -19.01 2.98
N ARG A 20 6.33 -19.07 3.72
CA ARG A 20 6.70 -18.06 4.72
C ARG A 20 7.03 -16.72 4.06
N ASP A 21 7.83 -16.74 3.01
CA ASP A 21 8.15 -15.53 2.23
C ASP A 21 6.89 -14.87 1.64
N LEU A 22 5.93 -15.67 1.14
CA LEU A 22 4.63 -15.15 0.70
C LEU A 22 3.84 -14.52 1.86
N GLN A 23 3.82 -15.17 3.03
CA GLN A 23 3.12 -14.68 4.22
C GLN A 23 3.69 -13.33 4.68
N GLU A 24 5.02 -13.22 4.80
CA GLU A 24 5.70 -11.99 5.21
C GLU A 24 5.38 -10.81 4.27
N ARG A 25 5.38 -11.05 2.96
CA ARG A 25 5.04 -10.02 1.96
C ARG A 25 3.56 -9.61 1.99
N LEU A 26 2.66 -10.55 2.29
CA LEU A 26 1.23 -10.26 2.49
C LEU A 26 1.02 -9.44 3.77
N GLU A 27 1.65 -9.81 4.87
CA GLU A 27 1.57 -9.07 6.14
C GLU A 27 2.11 -7.65 5.99
N ALA A 28 3.25 -7.47 5.32
CA ALA A 28 3.80 -6.15 5.03
C ALA A 28 2.88 -5.30 4.13
N THR A 29 2.19 -5.92 3.17
CA THR A 29 1.21 -5.24 2.31
C THR A 29 -0.05 -4.84 3.09
N LEU A 30 -0.51 -5.68 4.03
CA LEU A 30 -1.64 -5.38 4.90
C LEU A 30 -1.31 -4.23 5.87
N GLU A 31 -0.11 -4.26 6.45
CA GLU A 31 0.39 -3.19 7.31
C GLU A 31 0.52 -1.89 6.51
N GLY A 32 0.97 -1.96 5.25
CA GLY A 32 1.00 -0.81 4.34
C GLY A 32 1.90 0.33 4.84
N GLU A 33 3.04 -0.02 5.44
CA GLU A 33 4.18 0.89 5.59
C GLU A 33 4.91 1.05 4.25
N PRO A 34 5.61 2.18 4.02
CA PRO A 34 6.44 2.36 2.84
C PRO A 34 7.42 1.18 2.65
N PRO A 35 7.54 0.61 1.43
CA PRO A 35 6.99 1.09 0.16
C PRO A 35 5.62 0.48 -0.23
N TYR A 36 4.93 -0.20 0.68
CA TYR A 36 3.64 -0.87 0.46
C TYR A 36 2.43 -0.01 0.83
N ASP A 37 2.64 1.26 1.22
CA ASP A 37 1.55 2.18 1.48
C ASP A 37 0.80 2.57 0.19
N ILE A 38 -0.49 2.86 0.35
CA ILE A 38 -1.29 3.49 -0.70
C ILE A 38 -1.19 5.00 -0.54
N TYR A 39 -0.72 5.67 -1.58
CA TYR A 39 -0.69 7.12 -1.67
C TYR A 39 -1.62 7.63 -2.76
N VAL A 40 -2.56 8.48 -2.34
CA VAL A 40 -3.60 9.06 -3.19
C VAL A 40 -3.40 10.56 -3.30
N ARG A 41 -2.83 11.02 -4.42
CA ARG A 41 -2.37 12.40 -4.60
C ARG A 41 -3.41 13.49 -4.29
N TRP A 42 -4.69 13.24 -4.57
CA TRP A 42 -5.75 14.24 -4.37
C TRP A 42 -6.34 14.24 -2.96
N LYS A 43 -5.95 13.31 -2.10
CA LYS A 43 -6.42 13.22 -0.71
C LYS A 43 -5.46 13.95 0.22
N LYS A 44 -6.00 14.61 1.25
CA LYS A 44 -5.18 15.19 2.33
C LYS A 44 -4.54 14.06 3.15
N LYS A 45 -3.51 14.36 3.93
CA LYS A 45 -2.79 13.34 4.74
C LYS A 45 -3.72 12.52 5.64
N HIS A 46 -4.73 13.14 6.26
CA HIS A 46 -5.69 12.44 7.13
C HIS A 46 -6.69 11.55 6.37
N ASP A 47 -6.96 11.87 5.10
CA ASP A 47 -7.84 11.09 4.23
C ASP A 47 -7.12 9.93 3.55
N GLN A 48 -5.78 9.86 3.69
CA GLN A 48 -5.01 8.77 3.08
C GLN A 48 -5.41 7.42 3.67
N PRO A 49 -5.42 6.34 2.86
CA PRO A 49 -5.58 4.98 3.36
C PRO A 49 -4.47 4.61 4.34
N ILE A 50 -4.82 3.91 5.42
CA ILE A 50 -3.86 3.36 6.39
C ILE A 50 -3.90 1.84 6.25
N GLY A 51 -2.74 1.22 6.06
CA GLY A 51 -2.68 -0.19 5.65
C GLY A 51 -3.40 -0.47 4.34
N TRP A 52 -3.83 -1.71 4.17
CA TRP A 52 -4.68 -2.10 3.04
C TRP A 52 -6.17 -1.83 3.31
N GLU A 53 -6.53 -0.56 3.40
CA GLU A 53 -7.92 -0.08 3.47
C GLU A 53 -8.22 0.88 2.31
N PRO A 54 -8.19 0.41 1.05
CA PRO A 54 -8.37 1.27 -0.11
C PRO A 54 -9.80 1.79 -0.25
N ASP A 55 -9.95 3.01 -0.75
CA ASP A 55 -11.20 3.51 -1.29
C ASP A 55 -11.32 3.05 -2.75
N LEU A 56 -12.43 2.37 -3.07
CA LEU A 56 -12.68 1.87 -4.41
C LEU A 56 -12.80 3.00 -5.45
N ASN A 57 -13.17 4.22 -5.01
CA ASN A 57 -13.30 5.38 -5.87
C ASN A 57 -11.95 5.98 -6.26
N ASP A 58 -10.85 5.63 -5.59
CA ASP A 58 -9.53 6.15 -5.93
C ASP A 58 -8.91 5.50 -7.18
N GLY A 59 -9.51 4.39 -7.62
CA GLY A 59 -9.15 3.68 -8.83
C GLY A 59 -8.09 2.61 -8.64
N VAL A 60 -8.16 1.61 -9.52
CA VAL A 60 -7.39 0.35 -9.43
C VAL A 60 -5.88 0.59 -9.43
N ARG A 61 -5.38 1.58 -10.19
CA ARG A 61 -3.93 1.81 -10.33
C ARG A 61 -3.25 2.03 -8.98
N LEU A 62 -3.85 2.83 -8.10
CA LEU A 62 -3.27 3.15 -6.80
C LEU A 62 -3.43 1.96 -5.85
N ASN A 63 -4.62 1.36 -5.83
CA ASN A 63 -4.98 0.27 -4.92
C ASN A 63 -4.19 -1.02 -5.19
N ILE A 64 -3.74 -1.25 -6.44
CA ILE A 64 -2.97 -2.44 -6.80
C ILE A 64 -1.46 -2.26 -6.58
N ARG A 65 -0.97 -1.03 -6.43
CA ARG A 65 0.48 -0.74 -6.36
C ARG A 65 1.21 -1.53 -5.27
N PRO A 66 0.71 -1.66 -4.03
CA PRO A 66 1.38 -2.44 -3.00
C PRO A 66 1.64 -3.89 -3.41
N PHE A 67 0.68 -4.53 -4.08
CA PHE A 67 0.82 -5.91 -4.56
C PHE A 67 1.83 -6.06 -5.70
N VAL A 68 1.93 -5.04 -6.56
CA VAL A 68 2.95 -4.99 -7.61
C VAL A 68 4.33 -4.82 -6.98
N THR A 69 4.47 -3.90 -6.03
CA THR A 69 5.73 -3.64 -5.30
C THR A 69 6.17 -4.86 -4.49
N ALA A 70 5.25 -5.60 -3.88
CA ALA A 70 5.53 -6.81 -3.11
C ALA A 70 5.67 -8.08 -3.98
N GLU A 71 5.59 -7.96 -5.31
CA GLU A 71 5.66 -9.10 -6.25
C GLU A 71 4.67 -10.24 -5.92
N LEU A 72 3.47 -9.87 -5.49
CA LEU A 72 2.42 -10.82 -5.07
C LEU A 72 1.56 -11.31 -6.24
N LEU A 73 1.57 -10.60 -7.37
CA LEU A 73 0.75 -10.95 -8.53
C LEU A 73 1.41 -12.07 -9.36
N ARG A 74 0.63 -13.07 -9.76
CA ARG A 74 1.12 -14.15 -10.63
C ARG A 74 1.57 -13.65 -12.01
N SER A 75 0.88 -12.64 -12.53
CA SER A 75 1.11 -12.09 -13.87
C SER A 75 1.86 -10.76 -13.77
N LYS A 76 2.82 -10.55 -14.67
CA LYS A 76 3.49 -9.26 -14.79
C LYS A 76 2.51 -8.19 -15.25
N PHE A 77 2.44 -7.09 -14.51
CA PHE A 77 1.65 -5.91 -14.85
C PHE A 77 2.55 -4.82 -15.40
N THR A 78 2.20 -4.30 -16.58
CA THR A 78 2.86 -3.13 -17.16
C THR A 78 2.00 -1.91 -16.90
N ILE A 79 2.35 -1.15 -15.86
CA ILE A 79 1.69 0.11 -15.51
C ILE A 79 2.72 1.23 -15.59
N ASN A 80 2.35 2.36 -16.19
CA ASN A 80 3.16 3.56 -16.13
C ASN A 80 2.96 4.26 -14.77
N TRP A 81 3.95 4.14 -13.91
CA TRP A 81 3.98 4.72 -12.57
C TRP A 81 4.49 6.17 -12.53
N LYS A 82 5.02 6.67 -13.65
CA LYS A 82 5.57 8.02 -13.74
C LYS A 82 4.48 9.08 -13.53
N LYS A 83 4.94 10.32 -13.35
CA LYS A 83 4.11 11.52 -13.25
C LYS A 83 3.05 11.57 -14.35
N ASP A 84 1.80 11.77 -13.93
CA ASP A 84 0.70 12.01 -14.86
C ASP A 84 0.83 13.39 -15.49
N ARG A 85 0.30 13.55 -16.72
CA ARG A 85 0.31 14.83 -17.43
C ARG A 85 -0.42 15.91 -16.64
N GLY A 86 0.07 17.14 -16.67
CA GLY A 86 -0.58 18.31 -16.07
C GLY A 86 -0.09 18.66 -14.66
N LYS A 87 -0.83 19.56 -14.00
CA LYS A 87 -0.54 20.10 -12.66
C LYS A 87 -1.70 19.82 -11.69
N ASN A 88 -1.46 20.03 -10.40
CA ASN A 88 -2.52 20.08 -9.39
C ASN A 88 -3.34 21.40 -9.54
N PRO A 89 -4.55 21.49 -8.93
CA PRO A 89 -5.36 22.72 -8.97
C PRO A 89 -4.65 23.96 -8.42
N ASP A 90 -3.75 23.78 -7.45
CA ASP A 90 -2.90 24.81 -6.87
C ASP A 90 -1.67 25.18 -7.73
N GLY A 91 -1.53 24.58 -8.91
CA GLY A 91 -0.42 24.79 -9.84
C GLY A 91 0.85 24.03 -9.50
N SER A 92 0.87 23.23 -8.43
CA SER A 92 2.00 22.39 -8.05
C SER A 92 2.18 21.22 -9.02
N GLU A 93 3.36 20.61 -8.99
CA GLU A 93 3.62 19.40 -9.77
C GLU A 93 2.87 18.18 -9.20
N ARG A 94 2.50 17.27 -10.10
CA ARG A 94 1.94 15.96 -9.72
C ARG A 94 3.07 15.03 -9.30
N HIS A 95 3.12 14.66 -8.03
CA HIS A 95 4.03 13.66 -7.49
C HIS A 95 3.26 12.36 -7.21
N ASN A 96 3.55 11.32 -7.98
CA ASN A 96 2.91 10.00 -7.83
C ASN A 96 3.72 9.04 -6.95
N GLU A 97 5.00 9.32 -6.71
CA GLU A 97 5.94 8.48 -5.96
C GLU A 97 6.23 9.08 -4.58
N LEU A 98 5.18 9.54 -3.91
CA LEU A 98 5.27 9.88 -2.50
C LEU A 98 4.76 8.71 -1.68
N HIS A 99 5.39 8.51 -0.54
CA HIS A 99 5.07 7.48 0.43
C HIS A 99 4.90 8.16 1.78
N LEU A 100 3.88 7.76 2.51
CA LEU A 100 3.62 8.27 3.86
C LEU A 100 3.58 7.08 4.81
N THR A 101 4.32 7.21 5.91
CA THR A 101 4.29 6.22 6.99
C THR A 101 2.89 6.17 7.60
N ARG A 102 2.54 5.04 8.23
CA ARG A 102 1.26 4.96 8.95
C ARG A 102 1.19 6.00 10.06
N ALA A 103 2.28 6.16 10.80
CA ALA A 103 2.38 7.14 11.89
C ALA A 103 2.02 8.55 11.42
N GLU A 104 2.58 9.01 10.30
CA GLU A 104 2.25 10.34 9.75
C GLU A 104 0.76 10.48 9.38
N LYS A 105 0.13 9.42 8.87
CA LYS A 105 -1.30 9.42 8.52
C LYS A 105 -2.18 9.43 9.76
N GLU A 106 -1.82 8.65 10.78
CA GLU A 106 -2.53 8.59 12.07
C GLU A 106 -2.43 9.91 12.82
N GLU A 107 -1.24 10.51 12.88
CA GLU A 107 -1.04 11.84 13.46
C GLU A 107 -1.88 12.89 12.73
N ALA A 108 -1.90 12.86 11.39
CA ALA A 108 -2.74 13.76 10.62
C ALA A 108 -4.23 13.58 10.93
N ARG A 109 -4.71 12.34 11.11
CA ARG A 109 -6.10 12.05 11.51
C ARG A 109 -6.42 12.58 12.91
N LYS A 110 -5.51 12.42 13.87
CA LYS A 110 -5.66 12.97 15.23
C LYS A 110 -5.76 14.49 15.20
N VAL A 111 -4.84 15.16 14.51
CA VAL A 111 -4.83 16.63 14.37
C VAL A 111 -6.11 17.14 13.68
N ALA A 112 -6.63 16.42 12.68
CA ALA A 112 -7.87 16.77 12.01
C ALA A 112 -9.12 16.55 12.90
N GLY A 113 -9.12 15.50 13.74
CA GLY A 113 -10.19 15.24 14.70
C GLY A 113 -10.24 16.23 15.87
N ASP A 114 -9.09 16.78 16.27
CA ASP A 114 -8.97 17.82 17.30
C ASP A 114 -9.25 19.24 16.78
N GLN A 115 -9.44 19.43 15.47
CA GLN A 115 -9.85 20.73 14.92
C GLN A 115 -11.35 20.95 15.13
N PRO A 116 -11.78 22.05 15.79
CA PRO A 116 -13.20 22.39 15.87
C PRO A 116 -13.75 22.58 14.44
N PRO A 117 -15.04 22.24 14.18
CA PRO A 117 -15.61 22.41 12.85
C PRO A 117 -15.47 23.88 12.46
N ALA A 118 -14.88 24.13 11.28
CA ALA A 118 -14.70 25.46 10.75
C ALA A 118 -16.06 26.17 10.74
N SER A 119 -16.18 27.24 11.53
CA SER A 119 -17.39 28.06 11.64
C SER A 119 -17.87 28.45 10.23
N THR A 120 -19.07 28.00 9.89
CA THR A 120 -19.82 28.45 8.71
C THR A 120 -20.42 29.83 8.99
#